data_AF-A0A948UIX3-F1
#
_entry.id   AF-A0A948UIX3-F1
#
_cell.length_a   1.000
_cell.length_b   1.000
_cell.length_c   1.000
_cell.angle_alpha   90.00
_cell.angle_beta   90.00
_cell.angle_gamma   90.00
#
_symmetry.space_group_name_H-M   'P 1'
#
loop_
_entity.id
_entity.type
_entity.pdbx_description
1 polymer ?
#
loop_
_entity_poly.entity_id
_entity_poly.type
_entity_poly.pdbx_seq_one_letter_code
_entity_poly.pdbx_strand_id
1 'polypeptide(L)'
;MTTPNSKNANHVIDSALESKNIYRIGIATHSYVDTWAHQNFIGYYNEFNSMSGVLEQIAPNIGHADAGHNPDWPALVWKDKRLLDNNARIDNKERFMESAGNIFTKYRLYVDKKCSVKALKADRMQLIKGLRSAIGEVDQSNSNKMVRIERYMELSQNMLGYETPEYDEYAWFEKAVNEKVRGLRDKSDSFLARWDPLTDIYTWREPGKYKETNWYKFQEAVKSNQDTTWDLLDNKVFSKLDLKDL
;
A
#
# COMPACT_ATOMS: atom_id res chain seq x y z
N MET A 1 10.01 -13.95 0.16
CA MET A 1 8.72 -13.90 0.88
C MET A 1 8.64 -12.60 1.68
N THR A 2 7.49 -11.93 1.67
CA THR A 2 7.28 -10.67 2.38
C THR A 2 7.41 -10.87 3.89
N THR A 3 8.27 -10.05 4.51
CA THR A 3 8.56 -10.07 5.95
C THR A 3 8.27 -8.68 6.51
N PRO A 4 7.52 -8.56 7.63
CA PRO A 4 7.16 -7.27 8.19
C PRO A 4 8.43 -6.51 8.63
N ASN A 5 8.45 -5.19 8.43
CA ASN A 5 9.54 -4.33 8.89
C ASN A 5 10.95 -4.80 8.45
N SER A 6 11.06 -5.43 7.27
CA SER A 6 12.34 -5.99 6.81
C SER A 6 13.42 -4.92 6.60
N LYS A 7 14.69 -5.34 6.60
CA LYS A 7 15.83 -4.43 6.30
C LYS A 7 15.69 -3.75 4.94
N ASN A 8 15.17 -4.47 3.94
CA ASN A 8 14.96 -3.92 2.60
C ASN A 8 13.82 -2.89 2.60
N ALA A 9 12.69 -3.20 3.25
CA ALA A 9 11.58 -2.26 3.37
C ALA A 9 12.01 -0.97 4.11
N ASN A 10 12.79 -1.11 5.18
CA ASN A 10 13.37 0.03 5.90
C ASN A 10 14.27 0.89 4.99
N HIS A 11 15.15 0.25 4.22
CA HIS A 11 16.03 0.97 3.30
C HIS A 11 15.24 1.81 2.27
N VAL A 12 14.16 1.25 1.72
CA VAL A 12 13.32 1.96 0.74
C VAL A 12 12.62 3.16 1.36
N ILE A 13 11.95 3.00 2.52
CA ILE A 13 11.27 4.13 3.17
C ILE A 13 12.25 5.19 3.67
N ASP A 14 13.41 4.80 4.20
CA ASP A 14 14.41 5.75 4.70
C ASP A 14 15.02 6.55 3.52
N SER A 15 15.31 5.90 2.39
CA SER A 15 15.75 6.58 1.16
C SER A 15 14.68 7.53 0.60
N ALA A 16 13.40 7.16 0.69
CA ALA A 16 12.30 8.02 0.27
C ALA A 16 12.18 9.26 1.16
N LEU A 17 12.30 9.10 2.49
CA LEU A 17 12.32 10.22 3.45
C LEU A 17 13.49 11.17 3.17
N GLU A 18 14.68 10.64 2.93
CA GLU A 18 15.88 11.43 2.60
C GLU A 18 15.71 12.25 1.32
N SER A 19 14.96 11.74 0.34
CA SER A 19 14.72 12.45 -0.92
C SER A 19 13.83 13.69 -0.80
N LYS A 20 13.08 13.82 0.30
CA LYS A 20 12.10 14.89 0.54
C LYS A 20 10.99 15.00 -0.51
N ASN A 21 10.89 14.03 -1.42
CA ASN A 21 9.84 13.97 -2.43
C ASN A 21 8.58 13.34 -1.81
N ILE A 22 7.55 14.16 -1.56
CA ILE A 22 6.32 13.73 -0.88
C ILE A 22 5.58 12.60 -1.63
N TYR A 23 5.64 12.56 -2.96
CA TYR A 23 5.02 11.49 -3.75
C TYR A 23 5.77 10.18 -3.51
N ARG A 24 7.10 10.22 -3.54
CA ARG A 24 7.95 9.05 -3.26
C ARG A 24 7.80 8.58 -1.83
N ILE A 25 7.70 9.49 -0.86
CA ILE A 25 7.42 9.17 0.55
C ILE A 25 6.08 8.43 0.67
N GLY A 26 5.03 8.89 -0.01
CA GLY A 26 3.72 8.22 -0.03
C GLY A 26 3.80 6.80 -0.60
N ILE A 27 4.44 6.63 -1.76
CA ILE A 27 4.63 5.33 -2.42
C ILE A 27 5.42 4.37 -1.52
N ALA A 28 6.56 4.82 -0.99
CA ALA A 28 7.40 4.01 -0.12
C ALA A 28 6.66 3.64 1.18
N THR A 29 5.86 4.56 1.72
CA THR A 29 5.06 4.30 2.92
C THR A 29 4.04 3.21 2.72
N HIS A 30 3.29 3.27 1.61
CA HIS A 30 2.36 2.21 1.23
C HIS A 30 3.08 0.86 1.18
N SER A 31 4.16 0.76 0.40
CA SER A 31 4.93 -0.50 0.30
C SER A 31 5.52 -0.98 1.63
N TYR A 32 5.88 -0.06 2.53
CA TYR A 32 6.42 -0.40 3.84
C TYR A 32 5.34 -0.96 4.77
N VAL A 33 4.16 -0.34 4.84
CA VAL A 33 3.07 -0.82 5.70
C VAL A 33 2.47 -2.13 5.17
N ASP A 34 2.50 -2.36 3.86
CA ASP A 34 2.06 -3.60 3.23
C ASP A 34 2.90 -4.80 3.66
N THR A 35 4.12 -4.58 4.18
CA THR A 35 4.91 -5.69 4.71
C THR A 35 4.25 -6.39 5.90
N TRP A 36 3.30 -5.75 6.59
CA TRP A 36 2.48 -6.38 7.63
C TRP A 36 1.20 -7.02 7.09
N ALA A 37 0.52 -6.38 6.15
CA ALA A 37 -0.72 -6.92 5.57
C ALA A 37 -0.41 -8.19 4.76
N HIS A 38 0.61 -8.11 3.90
CA HIS A 38 0.95 -9.14 2.92
C HIS A 38 2.07 -10.07 3.39
N GLN A 39 2.19 -10.27 4.71
CA GLN A 39 3.14 -11.23 5.28
C GLN A 39 2.98 -12.61 4.63
N ASN A 40 4.11 -13.27 4.40
CA ASN A 40 4.19 -14.61 3.83
C ASN A 40 3.75 -14.73 2.36
N PHE A 41 3.32 -13.65 1.71
CA PHE A 41 3.12 -13.67 0.25
C PHE A 41 4.44 -13.47 -0.50
N ILE A 42 4.45 -13.91 -1.75
CA ILE A 42 5.51 -13.68 -2.72
C ILE A 42 4.89 -12.86 -3.85
N GLY A 43 5.44 -11.68 -4.14
CA GLY A 43 4.93 -10.76 -5.18
C GLY A 43 5.13 -11.23 -6.62
N TYR A 44 5.41 -12.52 -6.83
CA TYR A 44 5.58 -13.17 -8.12
C TYR A 44 4.80 -14.49 -8.13
N TYR A 45 4.64 -15.10 -9.31
CA TYR A 45 3.98 -16.40 -9.43
C TYR A 45 4.69 -17.45 -8.59
N ASN A 46 4.00 -18.01 -7.60
CA ASN A 46 4.56 -19.03 -6.72
C ASN A 46 3.45 -19.84 -6.05
N GLU A 47 3.56 -21.18 -6.06
CA GLU A 47 2.59 -22.09 -5.42
C GLU A 47 2.42 -21.82 -3.92
N PHE A 48 3.44 -21.27 -3.25
CA PHE A 48 3.35 -20.86 -1.85
C PHE A 48 2.27 -19.79 -1.60
N ASN A 49 1.83 -19.06 -2.62
CA ASN A 49 0.72 -18.11 -2.48
C ASN A 49 -0.65 -18.78 -2.43
N SER A 50 -0.77 -20.06 -2.79
CA SER A 50 -2.06 -20.74 -2.89
C SER A 50 -2.71 -20.97 -1.53
N MET A 51 -4.01 -20.67 -1.46
CA MET A 51 -4.88 -20.86 -0.30
C MET A 51 -5.60 -22.22 -0.31
N SER A 52 -5.32 -23.08 -1.31
CA SER A 52 -5.70 -24.51 -1.38
C SER A 52 -7.20 -24.84 -1.33
N GLY A 53 -8.08 -23.98 -1.87
CA GLY A 53 -9.52 -24.27 -2.00
C GLY A 53 -9.97 -24.48 -3.46
N VAL A 54 -11.25 -24.85 -3.64
CA VAL A 54 -11.83 -25.23 -4.95
C VAL A 54 -12.22 -24.00 -5.79
N LEU A 55 -12.51 -22.85 -5.16
CA LEU A 55 -12.84 -21.59 -5.84
C LEU A 55 -11.58 -20.74 -6.15
N GLU A 56 -10.54 -20.99 -5.36
CA GLU A 56 -9.20 -20.40 -5.38
C GLU A 56 -8.38 -20.77 -6.64
N GLN A 57 -8.79 -21.76 -7.42
CA GLN A 57 -8.07 -22.22 -8.63
C GLN A 57 -8.19 -21.28 -9.85
N ILE A 58 -9.07 -20.27 -9.79
CA ILE A 58 -9.27 -19.31 -10.90
C ILE A 58 -8.35 -18.09 -10.74
N ALA A 59 -7.92 -17.77 -9.52
CA ALA A 59 -7.02 -16.65 -9.25
C ALA A 59 -5.55 -17.04 -9.55
N PRO A 60 -4.75 -16.15 -10.14
CA PRO A 60 -3.33 -16.41 -10.31
C PRO A 60 -2.62 -16.47 -8.96
N ASN A 61 -1.67 -17.39 -8.79
CA ASN A 61 -0.86 -17.52 -7.57
C ASN A 61 0.21 -16.42 -7.44
N ILE A 62 -0.17 -15.15 -7.59
CA ILE A 62 0.69 -13.97 -7.51
C ILE A 62 0.24 -13.12 -6.31
N GLY A 63 1.16 -12.85 -5.39
CA GLY A 63 0.85 -12.06 -4.20
C GLY A 63 -0.33 -12.66 -3.43
N HIS A 64 -1.24 -11.80 -2.96
CA HIS A 64 -2.43 -12.20 -2.19
C HIS A 64 -3.67 -12.44 -3.04
N ALA A 65 -3.54 -12.56 -4.37
CA ALA A 65 -4.70 -12.70 -5.27
C ALA A 65 -5.63 -13.86 -4.83
N ASP A 66 -5.07 -14.99 -4.44
CA ASP A 66 -5.83 -16.16 -3.99
C ASP A 66 -6.43 -16.00 -2.57
N ALA A 67 -5.89 -15.08 -1.76
CA ALA A 67 -6.45 -14.69 -0.47
C ALA A 67 -7.49 -13.56 -0.58
N GLY A 68 -7.74 -13.04 -1.80
CA GLY A 68 -8.66 -11.95 -2.05
C GLY A 68 -8.35 -10.71 -1.20
N HIS A 69 -9.37 -10.16 -0.56
CA HIS A 69 -9.26 -8.98 0.30
C HIS A 69 -8.90 -9.29 1.76
N ASN A 70 -8.70 -10.58 2.09
CA ASN A 70 -8.46 -10.98 3.47
C ASN A 70 -7.30 -10.24 4.13
N PRO A 71 -6.13 -10.00 3.50
CA PRO A 71 -5.07 -9.25 4.17
C PRO A 71 -5.34 -7.74 4.27
N ASP A 72 -6.30 -7.20 3.51
CA ASP A 72 -6.50 -5.75 3.34
C ASP A 72 -7.63 -5.20 4.21
N TRP A 73 -8.52 -6.03 4.74
CA TRP A 73 -9.65 -5.59 5.57
C TRP A 73 -9.22 -5.35 7.03
N PRO A 74 -9.21 -4.11 7.55
CA PRO A 74 -8.53 -3.80 8.81
C PRO A 74 -9.11 -4.44 10.07
N ALA A 75 -10.40 -4.78 10.03
CA ALA A 75 -11.13 -5.38 11.14
C ALA A 75 -11.29 -6.90 11.00
N LEU A 76 -10.70 -7.51 9.96
CA LEU A 76 -10.86 -8.93 9.70
C LEU A 76 -9.92 -9.78 10.58
N VAL A 77 -10.48 -10.89 11.06
CA VAL A 77 -9.71 -11.99 11.65
C VAL A 77 -9.94 -13.23 10.81
N TRP A 78 -8.88 -13.82 10.25
CA TRP A 78 -9.00 -14.92 9.28
C TRP A 78 -7.94 -16.00 9.52
N LYS A 79 -8.12 -17.17 8.87
CA LYS A 79 -7.15 -18.27 8.93
C LYS A 79 -6.32 -18.31 7.64
N ASP A 80 -5.02 -18.07 7.76
CA ASP A 80 -4.04 -18.29 6.71
C ASP A 80 -3.65 -19.78 6.69
N LYS A 81 -4.25 -20.54 5.77
CA LYS A 81 -4.07 -22.00 5.64
C LYS A 81 -2.65 -22.41 5.23
N ARG A 82 -1.84 -21.46 4.77
CA ARG A 82 -0.44 -21.71 4.38
C ARG A 82 0.47 -21.85 5.60
N LEU A 83 0.01 -21.40 6.76
CA LEU A 83 0.79 -21.38 8.00
C LEU A 83 0.40 -22.55 8.91
N LEU A 84 1.36 -22.96 9.75
CA LEU A 84 1.10 -23.94 10.81
C LEU A 84 0.01 -23.42 11.75
N ASP A 85 -0.80 -24.32 12.32
CA ASP A 85 -2.02 -23.96 13.07
C ASP A 85 -1.79 -22.90 14.18
N ASN A 86 -0.66 -22.96 14.89
CA ASN A 86 -0.32 -21.99 15.93
C ASN A 86 -0.11 -20.56 15.42
N ASN A 87 0.15 -20.39 14.12
CA ASN A 87 0.38 -19.11 13.45
C ASN A 87 -0.69 -18.79 12.39
N ALA A 88 -1.64 -19.70 12.16
CA ALA A 88 -2.62 -19.57 11.08
C ALA A 88 -3.68 -18.51 11.37
N ARG A 89 -3.96 -18.18 12.64
CA ARG A 89 -4.92 -17.13 12.97
C ARG A 89 -4.30 -15.74 12.77
N ILE A 90 -4.80 -15.02 11.79
CA ILE A 90 -4.38 -13.65 11.48
C ILE A 90 -5.39 -12.66 12.03
N ASP A 91 -4.89 -11.66 12.77
CA ASP A 91 -5.65 -10.49 13.20
C ASP A 91 -5.11 -9.25 12.48
N ASN A 92 -5.87 -8.76 11.50
CA ASN A 92 -5.40 -7.64 10.69
C ASN A 92 -5.29 -6.36 11.51
N LYS A 93 -6.17 -6.17 12.51
CA LYS A 93 -6.14 -4.97 13.34
C LYS A 93 -4.81 -4.87 14.08
N GLU A 94 -4.34 -5.98 14.64
CA GLU A 94 -3.02 -6.02 15.28
C GLU A 94 -1.88 -5.70 14.30
N ARG A 95 -1.89 -6.30 13.10
CA ARG A 95 -0.92 -6.04 12.03
C ARG A 95 -0.90 -4.55 11.63
N PHE A 96 -2.07 -3.95 11.41
CA PHE A 96 -2.19 -2.54 11.05
C PHE A 96 -1.76 -1.60 12.17
N MET A 97 -1.99 -1.95 13.44
CA MET A 97 -1.52 -1.11 14.55
C MET A 97 -0.01 -1.18 14.74
N GLU A 98 0.58 -2.35 14.49
CA GLU A 98 2.03 -2.49 14.48
C GLU A 98 2.64 -1.66 13.34
N SER A 99 2.12 -1.77 12.12
CA SER A 99 2.60 -1.01 10.97
C SER A 99 2.44 0.50 11.16
N ALA A 100 1.27 0.95 11.62
CA ALA A 100 0.99 2.36 11.92
C ALA A 100 1.95 2.93 12.98
N GLY A 101 2.20 2.18 14.05
CA GLY A 101 3.14 2.60 15.08
C GLY A 101 4.59 2.73 14.59
N ASN A 102 5.01 1.83 13.70
CA ASN A 102 6.35 1.85 13.12
C ASN A 102 6.53 3.02 12.14
N ILE A 103 5.59 3.22 11.19
CA ILE A 103 5.69 4.34 10.25
C ILE A 103 5.56 5.69 10.96
N PHE A 104 4.69 5.81 11.96
CA PHE A 104 4.59 7.01 12.79
C PHE A 104 5.93 7.35 13.45
N THR A 105 6.64 6.34 13.96
CA THR A 105 7.95 6.54 14.58
C THR A 105 8.95 7.12 13.58
N LYS A 106 8.99 6.59 12.35
CA LYS A 106 9.84 7.12 11.27
C LYS A 106 9.49 8.57 10.95
N TYR A 107 8.21 8.89 10.77
CA TYR A 107 7.77 10.25 10.50
C TYR A 107 8.06 11.22 11.64
N ARG A 108 7.78 10.85 12.88
CA ARG A 108 8.01 11.71 14.04
C ARG A 108 9.49 12.07 14.19
N LEU A 109 10.38 11.10 14.01
CA LEU A 109 11.83 11.31 14.07
C LEU A 109 12.39 12.03 12.84
N TYR A 110 11.77 11.86 11.67
CA TYR A 110 12.12 12.61 10.46
C TYR A 110 11.80 14.10 10.62
N VAL A 111 10.62 14.42 11.15
CA VAL A 111 10.17 15.80 11.41
C VAL A 111 10.92 16.43 12.59
N ASP A 112 11.17 15.66 13.65
CA ASP A 112 11.79 16.13 14.89
C ASP A 112 12.80 15.11 15.42
N LYS A 113 14.04 15.26 14.95
CA LYS A 113 15.17 14.40 15.33
C LYS A 113 15.53 14.47 16.82
N LYS A 114 15.07 15.50 17.54
CA LYS A 114 15.35 15.72 18.96
C LYS A 114 14.19 15.27 19.86
N CYS A 115 13.13 14.68 19.28
CA CYS A 115 11.99 14.18 20.02
C CYS A 115 12.44 13.22 21.13
N SER A 116 12.04 13.51 22.37
CA SER A 116 12.37 12.62 23.48
C SER A 116 11.66 11.28 23.33
N VAL A 117 12.30 10.20 23.78
CA VAL A 117 11.71 8.84 23.77
C VAL A 117 10.36 8.80 24.50
N LYS A 118 10.22 9.58 25.58
CA LYS A 118 8.96 9.69 26.34
C LYS A 118 7.84 10.32 25.51
N ALA A 119 8.12 11.43 24.83
CA ALA A 119 7.15 12.10 23.96
C ALA A 119 6.76 11.20 22.78
N LEU A 120 7.75 10.64 22.08
CA LEU A 120 7.53 9.71 20.97
C LEU A 120 6.62 8.53 21.36
N LYS A 121 6.85 7.93 22.52
CA LYS A 121 6.03 6.82 23.03
C LYS A 121 4.60 7.27 23.35
N ALA A 122 4.44 8.45 23.96
CA ALA A 122 3.13 9.01 24.28
C ALA A 122 2.32 9.30 23.01
N ASP A 123 2.91 10.02 22.04
CA ASP A 123 2.27 10.36 20.77
C ASP A 123 1.89 9.09 19.99
N ARG A 124 2.80 8.12 19.91
CA ARG A 124 2.55 6.83 19.25
C ARG A 124 1.39 6.08 19.91
N MET A 125 1.32 6.05 21.24
CA MET A 125 0.26 5.40 21.98
C MET A 125 -1.11 6.07 21.73
N GLN A 126 -1.13 7.40 21.68
CA GLN A 126 -2.33 8.17 21.37
C GLN A 126 -2.83 7.88 19.96
N LEU A 127 -1.93 7.88 18.96
CA LEU A 127 -2.27 7.53 17.58
C LEU A 127 -2.85 6.12 17.48
N ILE A 128 -2.16 5.12 18.04
CA ILE A 128 -2.62 3.72 17.99
C ILE A 128 -3.98 3.58 18.67
N LYS A 129 -4.21 4.23 19.81
CA LYS A 129 -5.52 4.23 20.48
C LYS A 129 -6.62 4.79 19.58
N GLY A 130 -6.36 5.92 18.92
CA GLY A 130 -7.29 6.53 17.98
C GLY A 130 -7.62 5.62 16.79
N LEU A 131 -6.59 5.08 16.14
CA LEU A 131 -6.75 4.19 14.99
C LEU A 131 -7.45 2.88 15.35
N ARG A 132 -7.18 2.28 16.52
CA ARG A 132 -7.92 1.11 17.02
C ARG A 132 -9.40 1.41 17.17
N SER A 133 -9.74 2.53 17.79
CA SER A 133 -11.12 2.96 17.95
C SER A 133 -11.80 3.21 16.59
N ALA A 134 -11.08 3.82 15.65
CA ALA A 134 -11.60 4.10 14.32
C ALA A 134 -11.86 2.83 13.50
N ILE A 135 -10.97 1.83 13.56
CA ILE A 135 -11.20 0.51 12.93
C ILE A 135 -12.48 -0.13 13.49
N GLY A 136 -12.74 0.03 14.79
CA GLY A 136 -13.91 -0.53 15.46
C GLY A 136 -13.73 -1.99 15.88
N GLU A 137 -14.84 -2.71 16.07
CA GLU A 137 -14.84 -4.13 16.44
C GLU A 137 -14.42 -5.05 15.27
N VAL A 138 -14.34 -6.35 15.52
CA VAL A 138 -14.10 -7.34 14.45
C VAL A 138 -15.25 -7.27 13.43
N ASP A 139 -14.91 -7.24 12.15
CA ASP A 139 -15.86 -7.15 11.04
C ASP A 139 -15.44 -8.13 9.93
N GLN A 140 -16.16 -9.26 9.86
CA GLN A 140 -15.83 -10.38 8.99
C GLN A 140 -16.24 -10.16 7.52
N SER A 141 -17.18 -9.25 7.28
CA SER A 141 -17.71 -8.96 5.94
C SER A 141 -17.32 -7.57 5.43
N ASN A 142 -16.54 -6.81 6.23
CA ASN A 142 -16.21 -5.42 5.97
C ASN A 142 -17.48 -4.54 5.80
N SER A 143 -18.58 -4.92 6.46
CA SER A 143 -19.87 -4.19 6.37
C SER A 143 -19.80 -2.80 6.98
N ASN A 144 -18.89 -2.56 7.93
CA ASN A 144 -18.68 -1.28 8.58
C ASN A 144 -17.67 -0.39 7.82
N LYS A 145 -17.35 -0.69 6.55
CA LYS A 145 -16.39 0.09 5.75
C LYS A 145 -16.66 1.60 5.81
N MET A 146 -17.90 2.04 5.55
CA MET A 146 -18.24 3.46 5.50
C MET A 146 -18.12 4.11 6.88
N VAL A 147 -18.67 3.46 7.91
CA VAL A 147 -18.55 3.93 9.31
C VAL A 147 -17.10 4.02 9.75
N ARG A 148 -16.24 3.08 9.35
CA ARG A 148 -14.79 3.14 9.61
C ARG A 148 -14.14 4.33 8.93
N ILE A 149 -14.48 4.60 7.66
CA ILE A 149 -13.97 5.76 6.92
C ILE A 149 -14.38 7.06 7.62
N GLU A 150 -15.65 7.21 7.99
CA GLU A 150 -16.13 8.39 8.75
C GLU A 150 -15.32 8.60 10.04
N ARG A 151 -15.05 7.54 10.81
CA ARG A 151 -14.22 7.62 12.01
C ARG A 151 -12.76 8.01 11.73
N TYR A 152 -12.19 7.59 10.60
CA TYR A 152 -10.86 8.05 10.19
C TYR A 152 -10.86 9.55 9.85
N MET A 153 -11.91 10.02 9.16
CA MET A 153 -12.05 11.43 8.80
C MET A 153 -12.20 12.29 10.05
N GLU A 154 -13.05 11.89 10.97
CA GLU A 154 -13.24 12.56 12.27
C GLU A 154 -11.93 12.57 13.09
N LEU A 155 -11.24 11.42 13.18
CA LEU A 155 -9.96 11.33 13.88
C LEU A 155 -8.91 12.28 13.27
N SER A 156 -8.81 12.29 11.94
CA SER A 156 -7.88 13.15 11.20
C SER A 156 -8.20 14.63 11.44
N GLN A 157 -9.47 15.02 11.32
CA GLN A 157 -9.90 16.39 11.56
C GLN A 157 -9.62 16.85 12.99
N ASN A 158 -9.89 16.00 13.98
CA ASN A 158 -9.62 16.30 15.39
C ASN A 158 -8.12 16.45 15.68
N MET A 159 -7.27 15.72 14.97
CA MET A 159 -5.81 15.78 15.14
C MET A 159 -5.16 16.94 14.36
N LEU A 160 -5.63 17.22 13.15
CA LEU A 160 -5.00 18.17 12.22
C LEU A 160 -5.65 19.56 12.23
N GLY A 161 -6.88 19.67 12.72
CA GLY A 161 -7.67 20.91 12.72
C GLY A 161 -8.26 21.27 11.35
N TYR A 162 -8.17 20.38 10.36
CA TYR A 162 -8.78 20.57 9.04
C TYR A 162 -9.32 19.26 8.48
N GLU A 163 -10.32 19.37 7.61
CA GLU A 163 -10.94 18.23 6.94
C GLU A 163 -9.99 17.64 5.89
N THR A 164 -9.81 16.33 5.93
CA THR A 164 -9.10 15.61 4.86
C THR A 164 -10.03 15.53 3.66
N PRO A 165 -9.59 15.81 2.42
CA PRO A 165 -10.46 15.65 1.27
C PRO A 165 -10.84 14.17 1.08
N GLU A 166 -12.04 13.92 0.57
CA GLU A 166 -12.44 12.58 0.14
C GLU A 166 -11.45 12.07 -0.92
N TYR A 167 -11.12 10.78 -0.82
CA TYR A 167 -10.19 10.15 -1.75
C TYR A 167 -10.86 9.94 -3.10
N ASP A 168 -10.25 10.49 -4.15
CA ASP A 168 -10.62 10.28 -5.54
C ASP A 168 -9.38 9.74 -6.29
N GLU A 169 -9.48 8.49 -6.72
CA GLU A 169 -8.40 7.76 -7.40
C GLU A 169 -8.01 8.36 -8.76
N TYR A 170 -8.91 9.11 -9.41
CA TYR A 170 -8.67 9.71 -10.72
C TYR A 170 -8.40 11.21 -10.67
N ALA A 171 -8.54 11.88 -9.51
CA ALA A 171 -8.43 13.33 -9.38
C ALA A 171 -7.17 13.92 -10.03
N TRP A 172 -5.99 13.32 -9.80
CA TRP A 172 -4.74 13.81 -10.39
C TRP A 172 -4.66 13.54 -11.89
N PHE A 173 -5.15 12.37 -12.33
CA PHE A 173 -5.17 12.00 -13.74
C PHE A 173 -6.09 12.94 -14.53
N GLU A 174 -7.34 13.08 -14.09
CA GLU A 174 -8.36 13.86 -14.81
C GLU A 174 -8.01 15.35 -14.83
N LYS A 175 -7.32 15.86 -13.80
CA LYS A 175 -6.79 17.21 -13.80
C LYS A 175 -5.67 17.41 -14.83
N ALA A 176 -4.90 16.39 -15.17
CA ALA A 176 -3.72 16.52 -16.02
C ALA A 176 -3.96 16.09 -17.48
N VAL A 177 -4.90 15.18 -17.71
CA VAL A 177 -5.05 14.44 -18.98
C VAL A 177 -6.44 14.67 -19.58
N ASN A 178 -6.49 14.95 -20.88
CA ASN A 178 -7.67 14.79 -21.71
C ASN A 178 -7.78 13.32 -22.13
N GLU A 179 -8.98 12.77 -22.02
CA GLU A 179 -9.31 11.41 -22.44
C GLU A 179 -10.32 11.48 -23.58
N LYS A 180 -9.97 10.87 -24.71
CA LYS A 180 -10.91 10.64 -25.81
C LYS A 180 -11.24 9.16 -25.84
N VAL A 181 -12.45 8.83 -25.38
CA VAL A 181 -12.95 7.45 -25.35
C VAL A 181 -13.20 6.94 -26.76
N ARG A 182 -12.65 5.79 -27.12
CA ARG A 182 -12.80 5.19 -28.46
C ARG A 182 -13.61 3.89 -28.48
N GLY A 183 -13.81 3.27 -27.33
CA GLY A 183 -14.66 2.10 -27.12
C GLY A 183 -15.23 2.06 -25.69
N LEU A 184 -14.94 1.00 -24.96
CA LEU A 184 -15.12 0.92 -23.52
C LEU A 184 -14.04 1.79 -22.86
N ARG A 185 -14.45 2.64 -21.93
CA ARG A 185 -13.50 3.51 -21.21
C ARG A 185 -12.46 2.66 -20.48
N ASP A 186 -11.18 2.92 -20.75
CA ASP A 186 -10.06 2.11 -20.23
C ASP A 186 -10.02 2.16 -18.69
N LYS A 187 -10.44 3.28 -18.09
CA LYS A 187 -10.54 3.47 -16.64
C LYS A 187 -11.70 2.73 -15.96
N SER A 188 -12.33 1.75 -16.62
CA SER A 188 -13.40 0.98 -15.99
C SER A 188 -12.84 -0.27 -15.33
N ASP A 189 -13.36 -0.63 -14.15
CA ASP A 189 -13.13 -1.92 -13.49
C ASP A 189 -13.72 -3.12 -14.26
N SER A 190 -14.26 -2.89 -15.47
CA SER A 190 -14.87 -3.95 -16.24
C SER A 190 -13.80 -4.88 -16.82
N PHE A 191 -13.96 -6.17 -16.57
CA PHE A 191 -13.15 -7.21 -17.23
C PHE A 191 -13.19 -7.07 -18.76
N LEU A 192 -14.28 -6.52 -19.31
CA LEU A 192 -14.47 -6.29 -20.74
C LEU A 192 -13.55 -5.21 -21.31
N ALA A 193 -13.21 -4.15 -20.55
CA ALA A 193 -12.29 -3.11 -21.02
C ALA A 193 -10.87 -3.65 -21.30
N ARG A 194 -10.46 -4.75 -20.65
CA ARG A 194 -9.16 -5.40 -20.91
C ARG A 194 -9.05 -6.04 -22.29
N TRP A 195 -10.18 -6.26 -22.97
CA TRP A 195 -10.26 -6.87 -24.30
C TRP A 195 -10.68 -5.87 -25.36
N ASP A 196 -10.81 -4.58 -25.04
CA ASP A 196 -11.14 -3.55 -26.02
C ASP A 196 -9.94 -3.30 -26.94
N PRO A 197 -10.04 -3.59 -28.26
CA PRO A 197 -8.97 -3.29 -29.20
C PRO A 197 -8.83 -1.79 -29.49
N LEU A 198 -9.75 -0.94 -29.01
CA LEU A 198 -9.79 0.50 -29.26
C LEU A 198 -9.42 1.30 -28.00
N THR A 199 -8.15 1.22 -27.59
CA THR A 199 -7.62 1.98 -26.45
C THR A 199 -7.91 3.47 -26.55
N ASP A 200 -8.19 4.10 -25.41
CA ASP A 200 -8.48 5.51 -25.32
C ASP A 200 -7.26 6.35 -25.74
N ILE A 201 -7.52 7.53 -26.31
CA ILE A 201 -6.45 8.48 -26.63
C ILE A 201 -6.29 9.45 -25.48
N TYR A 202 -5.07 9.50 -24.94
CA TYR A 202 -4.68 10.40 -23.87
C TYR A 202 -3.78 11.50 -24.38
N THR A 203 -4.12 12.75 -24.07
CA THR A 203 -3.25 13.91 -24.30
C THR A 203 -3.15 14.77 -23.06
N TRP A 204 -2.04 15.46 -22.87
CA TRP A 204 -1.92 16.42 -21.77
C TRP A 204 -2.86 17.60 -22.00
N ARG A 205 -3.58 18.02 -20.95
CA ARG A 205 -4.40 19.24 -21.01
C ARG A 205 -3.57 20.48 -21.32
N GLU A 206 -2.39 20.56 -20.70
CA GLU A 206 -1.42 21.63 -20.93
C GLU A 206 -0.05 21.01 -21.32
N PRO A 207 0.19 20.69 -22.61
CA PRO A 207 1.42 20.02 -23.04
C PRO A 207 2.72 20.77 -22.70
N GLY A 208 2.69 22.09 -22.55
CA GLY A 208 3.85 22.89 -22.14
C GLY A 208 4.14 22.85 -20.63
N LYS A 209 3.17 22.41 -19.80
CA LYS A 209 3.26 22.46 -18.33
C LYS A 209 2.97 21.13 -17.64
N TYR A 210 2.81 20.04 -18.39
CA TYR A 210 2.44 18.74 -17.84
C TYR A 210 3.37 18.25 -16.71
N LYS A 211 4.65 18.63 -16.76
CA LYS A 211 5.65 18.30 -15.73
C LYS A 211 5.35 18.91 -14.36
N GLU A 212 4.53 19.96 -14.32
CA GLU A 212 4.12 20.62 -13.08
C GLU A 212 2.95 19.90 -12.39
N THR A 213 2.25 19.04 -13.13
CA THR A 213 1.06 18.32 -12.63
C THR A 213 1.43 17.29 -11.56
N ASN A 214 0.50 17.06 -10.62
CA ASN A 214 0.66 16.00 -9.62
C ASN A 214 0.76 14.62 -10.28
N TRP A 215 0.01 14.38 -11.36
CA TRP A 215 0.05 13.13 -12.10
C TRP A 215 1.46 12.83 -12.62
N TYR A 216 2.08 13.76 -13.34
CA TYR A 216 3.45 13.57 -13.82
C TYR A 216 4.45 13.36 -12.69
N LYS A 217 4.42 14.22 -11.66
CA LYS A 217 5.35 14.13 -10.52
C LYS A 217 5.21 12.81 -9.75
N PHE A 218 3.99 12.30 -9.62
CA PHE A 218 3.74 10.98 -9.03
C PHE A 218 4.33 9.86 -9.88
N GLN A 219 4.12 9.87 -11.19
CA GLN A 219 4.70 8.86 -12.10
C GLN A 219 6.24 8.85 -12.06
N GLU A 220 6.88 10.02 -12.02
CA GLU A 220 8.35 10.09 -11.87
C GLU A 220 8.81 9.60 -10.50
N ALA A 221 8.03 9.85 -9.44
CA ALA A 221 8.30 9.31 -8.12
C ALA A 221 8.15 7.78 -8.06
N VAL A 222 7.20 7.19 -8.81
CA VAL A 222 7.07 5.73 -8.97
C VAL A 222 8.35 5.16 -9.58
N LYS A 223 8.83 5.73 -10.69
CA LYS A 223 10.07 5.29 -11.34
C LYS A 223 11.27 5.38 -10.39
N SER A 224 11.44 6.53 -9.73
CA SER A 224 12.53 6.72 -8.77
C SER A 224 12.46 5.75 -7.59
N ASN A 225 11.26 5.40 -7.11
CA ASN A 225 11.09 4.38 -6.08
C ASN A 225 11.43 2.97 -6.61
N GLN A 226 11.01 2.67 -7.83
CA GLN A 226 11.30 1.41 -8.52
C GLN A 226 12.81 1.22 -8.74
N ASP A 227 13.53 2.26 -9.16
CA ASP A 227 14.99 2.19 -9.33
C ASP A 227 15.67 1.77 -8.03
N THR A 228 15.25 2.37 -6.90
CA THR A 228 15.79 2.03 -5.57
C THR A 228 15.49 0.58 -5.17
N THR A 229 14.28 0.08 -5.47
CA THR A 229 13.93 -1.30 -5.16
C THR A 229 14.62 -2.29 -6.09
N TRP A 230 14.82 -1.93 -7.36
CA TRP A 230 15.55 -2.72 -8.33
C TRP A 230 17.03 -2.85 -7.96
N ASP A 231 17.69 -1.76 -7.61
CA ASP A 231 19.08 -1.76 -7.14
C ASP A 231 19.26 -2.67 -5.92
N LEU A 232 18.27 -2.72 -5.01
CA LEU A 232 18.28 -3.65 -3.88
C LEU A 232 18.15 -5.11 -4.32
N LEU A 233 17.25 -5.41 -5.26
CA LEU A 233 17.05 -6.77 -5.76
C LEU A 233 18.31 -7.26 -6.48
N ASP A 234 18.85 -6.46 -7.38
CA ASP A 234 20.03 -6.81 -8.17
C ASP A 234 21.26 -7.02 -7.27
N ASN A 235 21.58 -6.04 -6.42
CA ASN A 235 22.80 -6.06 -5.62
C ASN A 235 22.75 -6.95 -4.38
N LYS A 236 21.57 -7.22 -3.80
CA LYS A 236 21.47 -7.96 -2.53
C LYS A 236 20.78 -9.31 -2.64
N VAL A 237 19.95 -9.52 -3.65
CA VAL A 237 19.20 -10.76 -3.84
C VAL A 237 19.80 -11.52 -5.01
N PHE A 238 19.74 -10.99 -6.23
CA PHE A 238 20.14 -11.70 -7.45
C PHE A 238 21.64 -11.97 -7.51
N SER A 239 22.49 -11.01 -7.11
CA SER A 239 23.94 -11.21 -7.02
C SER A 239 24.37 -12.34 -6.06
N LYS A 240 23.47 -12.77 -5.16
CA LYS A 240 23.71 -13.86 -4.20
C LYS A 240 23.00 -15.15 -4.58
N LEU A 241 22.19 -15.13 -5.64
CA LEU A 241 21.66 -16.34 -6.22
C LEU A 241 22.73 -16.89 -7.16
N ASP A 242 23.08 -18.16 -6.98
CA ASP A 242 23.90 -18.89 -7.94
C ASP A 242 23.02 -19.19 -9.16
N LEU A 243 22.74 -18.15 -9.94
CA LEU A 243 22.04 -18.26 -11.22
C LEU A 243 23.04 -18.83 -12.22
N LYS A 244 23.28 -20.14 -12.14
CA LYS A 244 23.86 -20.89 -13.24
C LYS A 244 22.90 -20.78 -14.41
N ASP A 245 23.22 -19.88 -15.33
CA ASP A 245 22.66 -19.73 -16.67
C ASP A 245 21.11 -19.80 -16.72
N LEU A 246 20.47 -18.64 -16.56
CA LEU A 246 19.12 -18.38 -17.06
C LEU A 246 19.20 -17.73 -18.44
#